data_AF-A0A7C4I1E9-F1
#
_entry.id   AF-A0A7C4I1E9-F1
#
_cell.length_a   1.000
_cell.length_b   1.000
_cell.length_c   1.000
_cell.angle_alpha   90.00
_cell.angle_beta   90.00
_cell.angle_gamma   90.00
#
_symmetry.space_group_name_H-M   'P 1'
#
loop_
_entity.id
_entity.type
_entity.pdbx_description
1 polymer ?
#
loop_
_entity_poly.entity_id
_entity_poly.type
_entity_poly.pdbx_seq_one_letter_code
_entity_poly.pdbx_strand_id
1 'polypeptide(L)'
;MRRIYTVNLRREILKVARWKRTKKAVSALRNFVARHMKVDVDRVKISEKLNRFIWSRGGKNPITKFKITVDKDEAGNVKVDLYEVEVTKTGEAKQEK
;
A
#
# COMPACT_ATOMS: atom_id res chain seq x y z
N MET A 1 0.92 -16.46 -5.68
CA MET A 1 2.31 -15.95 -5.83
C MET A 1 2.49 -14.71 -4.97
N ARG A 2 3.53 -14.68 -4.12
CA ARG A 2 3.83 -13.55 -3.24
C ARG A 2 5.07 -12.80 -3.72
N ARG A 3 5.02 -11.48 -3.78
CA ARG A 3 6.18 -10.63 -4.12
C ARG A 3 6.20 -9.40 -3.22
N ILE A 4 7.41 -8.95 -2.88
CA ILE A 4 7.61 -7.71 -2.13
C ILE A 4 8.07 -6.64 -3.12
N TYR A 5 7.40 -5.50 -3.13
CA TYR A 5 7.77 -4.35 -3.95
C TYR A 5 8.06 -3.14 -3.09
N THR A 6 9.06 -2.35 -3.49
CA THR A 6 9.23 -0.98 -3.00
C THR A 6 8.55 -0.05 -3.99
N VAL A 7 7.52 0.66 -3.54
CA VAL A 7 6.76 1.59 -4.39
C VAL A 7 7.26 3.01 -4.17
N ASN A 8 7.41 3.75 -5.26
CA ASN A 8 7.62 5.20 -5.22
C ASN A 8 6.53 5.89 -6.04
N LEU A 9 5.66 6.64 -5.34
CA LEU A 9 4.51 7.35 -5.93
C LEU A 9 4.80 8.82 -6.22
N ARG A 10 6.00 9.32 -5.91
CA ARG A 10 6.34 10.76 -5.98
C ARG A 10 6.04 11.38 -7.36
N ARG A 11 6.40 10.69 -8.43
CA ARG A 11 6.20 11.18 -9.82
C ARG A 11 4.72 11.32 -10.17
N GLU A 12 3.86 10.42 -9.68
CA GLU A 12 2.44 10.42 -10.02
C GLU A 12 1.64 11.45 -9.21
N ILE A 13 1.98 11.67 -7.93
CA ILE A 13 1.27 12.63 -7.08
C ILE A 13 1.57 14.09 -7.45
N LEU A 14 2.72 14.39 -8.04
CA LEU A 14 3.10 15.76 -8.41
C LEU A 14 2.29 16.29 -9.59
N LYS A 15 1.66 15.40 -10.38
CA LYS A 15 0.79 15.75 -11.51
C LYS A 15 -0.55 16.37 -11.09
N VAL A 16 -0.90 16.32 -9.80
CA VAL A 16 -2.19 16.80 -9.30
C VAL A 16 -2.02 17.89 -8.25
N ALA A 17 -3.06 18.71 -8.10
CA ALA A 17 -3.15 19.73 -7.06
C ALA A 17 -2.96 19.13 -5.66
N ARG A 18 -2.37 19.91 -4.74
CA ARG A 18 -1.98 19.47 -3.38
C ARG A 18 -3.09 18.69 -2.66
N TRP A 19 -4.31 19.18 -2.68
CA TRP A 19 -5.46 18.59 -1.98
C TRP A 19 -5.96 17.26 -2.56
N LYS A 20 -5.60 16.90 -3.80
CA LYS A 20 -5.96 15.61 -4.43
C LYS A 20 -4.85 14.55 -4.31
N ARG A 21 -3.70 14.87 -3.72
CA ARG A 21 -2.50 14.04 -3.79
C ARG A 21 -2.69 12.67 -3.18
N THR A 22 -3.32 12.56 -2.02
CA THR A 22 -3.52 11.26 -1.37
C THR A 22 -4.49 10.37 -2.15
N LYS A 23 -5.58 10.94 -2.67
CA LYS A 23 -6.48 10.23 -3.60
C LYS A 23 -5.75 9.73 -4.84
N LYS A 24 -4.88 10.57 -5.43
CA LYS A 24 -4.05 10.19 -6.57
C LYS A 24 -3.02 9.11 -6.22
N ALA A 25 -2.46 9.14 -5.01
CA ALA A 25 -1.52 8.12 -4.53
C ALA A 25 -2.17 6.72 -4.50
N VAL A 26 -3.39 6.61 -3.97
CA VAL A 26 -4.14 5.33 -3.95
C VAL A 26 -4.42 4.83 -5.37
N SER A 27 -4.86 5.72 -6.28
CA SER A 27 -5.07 5.36 -7.69
C SER A 27 -3.77 4.94 -8.39
N ALA A 28 -2.68 5.68 -8.18
CA ALA A 28 -1.37 5.37 -8.74
C ALA A 28 -0.82 4.04 -8.23
N LEU A 29 -1.07 3.71 -6.95
CA LEU A 29 -0.73 2.42 -6.38
C LEU A 29 -1.46 1.27 -7.06
N ARG A 30 -2.78 1.39 -7.30
CA ARG A 30 -3.55 0.38 -8.04
C ARG A 30 -2.96 0.13 -9.42
N ASN A 31 -2.67 1.20 -10.16
CA ASN A 31 -2.07 1.12 -11.49
C ASN A 31 -0.67 0.50 -11.46
N PHE A 32 0.14 0.81 -10.44
CA PHE A 32 1.45 0.22 -10.25
C PHE A 32 1.34 -1.30 -10.08
N VAL A 33 0.46 -1.77 -9.18
CA VAL A 33 0.29 -3.20 -8.91
C VAL A 33 -0.27 -3.93 -10.13
N ALA A 34 -1.30 -3.36 -10.78
CA ALA A 34 -1.89 -3.88 -12.01
C ALA A 34 -0.83 -4.12 -13.10
N ARG A 35 0.06 -3.13 -13.33
CA ARG A 35 1.13 -3.23 -14.33
C ARG A 35 2.14 -4.33 -14.03
N HIS A 36 2.56 -4.48 -12.77
CA HIS A 36 3.60 -5.46 -12.41
C HIS A 36 3.06 -6.89 -12.26
N MET A 37 1.79 -7.06 -11.93
CA MET A 37 1.15 -8.37 -11.81
C MET A 37 0.41 -8.81 -13.08
N LYS A 38 0.34 -7.93 -14.08
CA LYS A 38 -0.43 -8.12 -15.32
C LYS A 38 -1.88 -8.52 -15.02
N VAL A 39 -2.56 -7.66 -14.26
CA VAL A 39 -3.98 -7.83 -13.89
C VAL A 39 -4.72 -6.54 -14.16
N ASP A 40 -6.03 -6.63 -14.34
CA ASP A 40 -6.91 -5.46 -14.44
C ASP A 40 -6.95 -4.66 -13.13
N VAL A 41 -7.14 -3.35 -13.26
CA VAL A 41 -7.13 -2.40 -12.12
C VAL A 41 -8.25 -2.71 -11.12
N ASP A 42 -9.39 -3.20 -11.59
CA ASP A 42 -10.56 -3.50 -10.78
C ASP A 42 -10.37 -4.72 -9.86
N ARG A 43 -9.46 -5.62 -10.20
CA ARG A 43 -9.15 -6.81 -9.38
C ARG A 43 -8.15 -6.55 -8.26
N VAL A 44 -7.60 -5.33 -8.19
CA VAL A 44 -6.65 -4.93 -7.15
C VAL A 44 -7.41 -4.43 -5.91
N LYS A 45 -7.35 -5.25 -4.86
CA LYS A 45 -7.91 -4.94 -3.53
C LYS A 45 -6.79 -4.45 -2.61
N ILE A 46 -6.94 -3.22 -2.14
CA ILE A 46 -6.02 -2.60 -1.18
C ILE A 46 -6.56 -2.84 0.22
N SER A 47 -5.71 -3.35 1.10
CA SER A 47 -6.03 -3.54 2.50
C SER A 47 -6.27 -2.21 3.23
N GLU A 48 -7.16 -2.24 4.23
CA GLU A 48 -7.50 -1.05 5.00
C GLU A 48 -6.28 -0.47 5.72
N LYS A 49 -5.42 -1.33 6.29
CA LYS A 49 -4.19 -0.91 6.97
C LYS A 49 -3.30 -0.08 6.06
N LEU A 50 -3.11 -0.53 4.82
CA LEU A 50 -2.32 0.17 3.82
C LEU A 50 -2.95 1.50 3.42
N ASN A 51 -4.28 1.54 3.26
CA ASN A 51 -4.99 2.78 2.98
C ASN A 51 -4.82 3.79 4.13
N ARG A 52 -5.07 3.38 5.39
CA ARG A 52 -4.87 4.25 6.57
C ARG A 52 -3.43 4.75 6.66
N PHE A 53 -2.44 3.91 6.36
CA PHE A 53 -1.03 4.31 6.31
C PHE A 53 -0.76 5.41 5.27
N ILE A 54 -1.29 5.26 4.06
CA ILE A 54 -1.17 6.28 3.00
C ILE A 54 -1.81 7.61 3.42
N TRP A 55 -2.94 7.55 4.13
CA TRP A 55 -3.70 8.69 4.64
C TRP A 55 -3.19 9.27 5.97
N SER A 56 -2.18 8.67 6.62
CA SER A 56 -1.70 9.06 7.95
C SER A 56 -1.25 10.52 8.05
N ARG A 57 -0.70 11.09 6.97
CA ARG A 57 -0.25 12.49 6.89
C ARG A 57 -1.30 13.42 6.26
N GLY A 58 -2.55 12.97 6.13
CA GLY A 58 -3.68 13.71 5.56
C GLY A 58 -3.75 13.73 4.04
N GLY A 59 -4.69 14.50 3.49
CA GLY A 59 -5.00 14.56 2.05
C GLY A 59 -3.95 15.29 1.17
N LYS A 60 -3.11 16.13 1.79
CA LYS A 60 -2.14 16.99 1.08
C LYS A 60 -0.77 16.33 0.89
N ASN A 61 -0.34 15.53 1.85
CA ASN A 61 1.03 15.02 1.94
C ASN A 61 1.06 13.50 2.13
N PRO A 62 0.68 12.70 1.12
CA PRO A 62 0.76 11.24 1.25
C PRO A 62 2.20 10.77 1.46
N ILE A 63 2.36 9.63 2.14
CA ILE A 63 3.65 8.95 2.21
C ILE A 63 4.00 8.43 0.81
N THR A 64 5.19 8.78 0.33
CA THR A 64 5.55 8.62 -1.10
C THR A 64 6.33 7.36 -1.40
N LYS A 65 7.08 6.83 -0.44
CA LYS A 65 7.90 5.63 -0.57
C LYS A 65 7.59 4.68 0.57
N PHE A 66 7.21 3.45 0.25
CA PHE A 66 6.96 2.39 1.22
C PHE A 66 7.10 1.01 0.56
N LYS A 67 7.28 -0.01 1.38
CA LYS A 67 7.29 -1.41 0.94
C LYS A 67 5.89 -2.00 1.08
N ILE A 68 5.52 -2.83 0.13
CA ILE A 68 4.25 -3.57 0.12
C ILE A 68 4.50 -5.02 -0.20
N THR A 69 3.67 -5.85 0.40
CA THR A 69 3.50 -7.24 0.04
C THR A 69 2.33 -7.33 -0.93
N VAL A 70 2.53 -8.06 -2.01
CA VAL A 70 1.49 -8.32 -2.99
C VAL A 70 1.31 -9.83 -3.13
N ASP A 71 0.09 -10.28 -2.86
CA ASP A 71 -0.32 -11.67 -2.98
C ASP A 71 -1.33 -11.80 -4.12
N LYS A 72 -1.00 -12.63 -5.12
CA LYS A 72 -1.90 -13.01 -6.21
C LYS A 72 -2.53 -14.35 -5.93
N ASP A 73 -3.86 -14.35 -5.84
CA ASP A 73 -4.71 -15.54 -5.76
C ASP A 73 -4.86 -16.18 -7.15
N GLU A 74 -5.13 -17.49 -7.19
CA GLU A 74 -5.29 -18.26 -8.43
C GLU A 74 -6.51 -17.81 -9.26
N ALA A 75 -7.54 -17.27 -8.59
CA ALA A 75 -8.70 -16.62 -9.20
C ALA A 75 -8.39 -15.25 -9.86
N GLY A 76 -7.13 -14.80 -9.86
CA GLY A 76 -6.70 -13.55 -10.49
C GLY A 76 -7.00 -12.29 -9.66
N ASN A 77 -7.40 -12.44 -8.40
CA ASN A 77 -7.49 -11.34 -7.45
C ASN A 77 -6.11 -11.02 -6.87
N VAL A 78 -5.85 -9.73 -6.65
CA VAL A 78 -4.58 -9.27 -6.06
C VAL A 78 -4.87 -8.52 -4.77
N LYS A 79 -4.33 -9.03 -3.67
CA LYS A 79 -4.36 -8.39 -2.35
C LYS A 79 -3.04 -7.68 -2.12
N VAL A 80 -3.14 -6.43 -1.65
CA VAL A 80 -2.00 -5.57 -1.37
C VAL A 80 -2.04 -5.16 0.09
N ASP A 81 -0.99 -5.54 0.81
CA ASP A 81 -0.82 -5.27 2.24
C ASP A 81 0.46 -4.49 2.50
N LEU A 82 0.46 -3.71 3.57
CA LEU A 82 1.64 -2.99 4.02
C LEU A 82 2.71 -4.01 4.42
N TYR A 83 3.94 -3.82 3.95
CA TYR A 83 5.05 -4.64 4.40
C TYR A 83 5.45 -4.16 5.79
N GLU A 84 4.90 -4.82 6.80
CA GLU A 84 5.39 -4.73 8.17
C GLU A 84 6.59 -5.69 8.24
N VAL A 85 7.80 -5.13 8.38
CA VAL A 85 8.87 -5.92 9.00
C VAL A 85 8.36 -6.14 10.41
N GLU A 86 8.16 -7.40 10.80
CA GLU A 86 7.97 -7.72 12.19
C GLU A 86 9.13 -7.09 12.96
N VAL A 87 8.91 -5.92 13.55
CA VAL A 87 9.66 -5.56 14.74
C VAL A 87 9.19 -6.63 15.69
N THR A 88 10.04 -7.61 15.93
CA THR A 88 9.86 -8.60 16.99
C THR A 88 9.25 -7.86 18.16
N LYS A 89 8.03 -8.26 18.54
CA LYS A 89 7.45 -7.90 19.82
C LYS A 89 8.30 -8.56 20.90
N THR A 90 9.51 -8.04 21.12
CA THR A 90 10.21 -8.21 22.39
C THR A 90 9.47 -7.29 23.35
N GLY A 91 8.48 -7.84 24.06
CA GLY A 91 7.75 -7.09 25.07
C GLY A 91 6.29 -7.47 25.30
N GLU A 92 5.83 -8.68 24.99
CA GLU A 92 4.72 -9.27 25.73
C GLU A 92 5.28 -9.81 27.06
N ALA A 93 5.71 -8.87 27.92
CA ALA A 93 5.99 -9.14 29.33
C ALA A 93 4.92 -8.41 30.15
N LYS A 94 4.22 -9.20 30.96
CA LYS A 94 3.28 -8.85 32.04
C LYS A 94 1.85 -8.51 31.60
N GLN A 95 0.99 -9.52 31.68
CA GLN A 95 -0.25 -9.35 32.44
C GLN A 95 -0.32 -10.43 33.52
N GLU A 96 0.00 -9.97 34.71
CA GLU A 96 -0.22 -10.55 36.02
C GLU A 96 -1.60 -10.06 36.47
N LYS A 97 -2.59 -10.95 36.62
CA LYS A 97 -3.47 -11.06 37.79
C LYS A 97 -4.37 -12.29 37.69
#